data_AF-A0A527E6R0-F1
#
_entry.id   AF-A0A527E6R0-F1
#
_cell.length_a   1.000
_cell.length_b   1.000
_cell.length_c   1.000
_cell.angle_alpha   90.00
_cell.angle_beta   90.00
_cell.angle_gamma   90.00
#
_symmetry.space_group_name_H-M   'P 1'
#
loop_
_entity.id
_entity.type
_entity.pdbx_description
1 polymer ?
#
loop_
_entity_poly.entity_id
_entity_poly.type
_entity_poly.pdbx_seq_one_letter_code
_entity_poly.pdbx_strand_id
1 'polypeptide(L)'
;MGKATSGSEKRQAVREREREWGHINQEALRNLEVLSPAEQATLAWIVQSGQKRFRTDFFFNLEGNLIAKRIVLGPIGHTNDVYEVIDAVWDIRDQLKERYKAIQLKAEPPWSPYGQVGRYLPR
;
A
#
# COMPACT_ATOMS: atom_id res chain seq x y z
N MET A 1 37.13 -17.55 27.99
CA MET A 1 35.98 -16.62 27.96
C MET A 1 35.50 -16.48 26.53
N GLY A 2 34.21 -16.65 26.26
CA GLY A 2 33.64 -16.37 24.93
C GLY A 2 32.57 -17.37 24.53
N LYS A 3 31.30 -16.95 24.62
CA LYS A 3 30.07 -17.46 23.94
C LYS A 3 28.77 -17.04 24.67
N ALA A 4 28.68 -15.80 25.14
CA ALA A 4 27.45 -15.27 25.77
C ALA A 4 26.74 -14.16 24.94
N THR A 5 27.34 -13.67 23.85
CA THR A 5 26.86 -12.50 23.09
C THR A 5 25.75 -12.84 22.07
N SER A 6 25.73 -14.05 21.53
CA SER A 6 24.84 -14.39 20.41
C SER A 6 23.34 -14.39 20.75
N GLY A 7 22.96 -14.63 22.01
CA GLY A 7 21.55 -14.67 22.44
C GLY A 7 20.99 -13.30 22.83
N SER A 8 21.83 -12.38 23.32
CA SER A 8 21.41 -11.00 23.65
C SER A 8 21.29 -10.15 22.39
N GLU A 9 22.23 -10.28 21.46
CA GLU A 9 22.24 -9.55 20.18
C GLU A 9 21.02 -9.91 19.31
N LYS A 10 20.67 -11.19 19.21
CA LYS A 10 19.46 -11.63 18.48
C LYS A 10 18.18 -11.08 19.09
N ARG A 11 18.07 -11.07 20.43
CA ARG A 11 16.89 -10.54 21.13
C ARG A 11 16.79 -9.02 20.98
N GLN A 12 17.91 -8.32 20.94
CA GLN A 12 17.94 -6.88 20.69
C GLN A 12 17.52 -6.57 19.25
N ALA A 13 18.05 -7.27 18.25
CA ALA A 13 17.67 -7.09 16.85
C ALA A 13 16.17 -7.36 16.60
N VAL A 14 15.60 -8.37 17.26
CA VAL A 14 14.14 -8.64 17.18
C VAL A 14 13.34 -7.48 17.75
N ARG A 15 13.72 -6.97 18.94
CA ARG A 15 13.02 -5.83 19.57
C ARG A 15 13.14 -4.54 18.77
N GLU A 16 14.30 -4.28 18.17
CA GLU A 16 14.51 -3.11 17.30
C GLU A 16 13.62 -3.21 16.05
N ARG A 17 13.56 -4.39 15.43
CA ARG A 17 12.67 -4.65 14.29
C ARG A 17 11.19 -4.51 14.64
N GLU A 18 10.76 -5.00 15.80
CA GLU A 18 9.37 -4.85 16.28
C GLU A 18 9.00 -3.39 16.49
N ARG A 19 9.92 -2.58 17.05
CA ARG A 19 9.72 -1.13 17.22
C ARG A 19 9.64 -0.40 15.88
N GLU A 20 10.52 -0.74 14.95
CA GLU A 20 10.51 -0.18 13.60
C GLU A 20 9.21 -0.53 12.87
N TRP A 21 8.74 -1.78 12.97
CA TRP A 21 7.47 -2.21 12.39
C TRP A 21 6.28 -1.49 13.02
N GLY A 22 6.30 -1.30 14.34
CA GLY A 22 5.30 -0.52 15.06
C GLY A 22 5.26 0.94 14.58
N HIS A 23 6.42 1.57 14.38
CA HIS A 23 6.52 2.93 13.87
C HIS A 23 5.96 3.05 12.45
N ILE A 24 6.34 2.13 11.55
CA ILE A 24 5.86 2.10 10.17
C ILE A 24 4.33 1.96 10.14
N ASN A 25 3.76 1.06 10.94
CA ASN A 25 2.33 0.86 11.03
C ASN A 25 1.58 2.11 11.51
N GLN A 26 2.10 2.81 12.54
CA GLN A 26 1.49 4.05 13.03
C GLN A 26 1.56 5.18 11.99
N GLU A 27 2.68 5.30 11.31
CA GLU A 27 2.89 6.30 10.25
C GLU A 27 1.95 6.05 9.06
N ALA A 28 1.80 4.79 8.66
CA ALA A 28 0.87 4.39 7.61
C ALA A 28 -0.56 4.85 7.93
N LEU A 29 -1.04 4.58 9.15
CA LEU A 29 -2.38 4.96 9.60
C LEU A 29 -2.56 6.49 9.61
N ARG A 30 -1.54 7.24 10.05
CA ARG A 30 -1.56 8.72 10.00
C ARG A 30 -1.66 9.24 8.58
N ASN A 31 -0.89 8.65 7.66
CA ASN A 31 -0.82 9.10 6.28
C ASN A 31 -2.12 8.84 5.49
N LEU A 32 -2.97 7.92 5.95
CA LEU A 32 -4.31 7.70 5.38
C LEU A 32 -5.21 8.94 5.45
N GLU A 33 -5.02 9.80 6.44
CA GLU A 33 -5.85 11.00 6.65
C GLU A 33 -5.53 12.11 5.64
N VAL A 34 -4.33 12.10 5.07
CA VAL A 34 -3.80 13.14 4.17
C VAL A 34 -3.60 12.63 2.75
N LEU A 35 -4.36 11.61 2.35
CA LEU A 35 -4.34 11.11 0.98
C LEU A 35 -5.04 12.10 0.05
N SER A 36 -4.39 12.43 -1.05
CA SER A 36 -4.98 13.13 -2.19
C SER A 36 -6.11 12.29 -2.81
N PRO A 37 -7.04 12.90 -3.56
CA PRO A 37 -8.11 12.16 -4.23
C PRO A 37 -7.62 11.02 -5.13
N ALA A 38 -6.50 11.21 -5.83
CA ALA A 38 -5.88 10.17 -6.64
C ALA A 38 -5.37 8.99 -5.79
N GLU A 39 -4.68 9.28 -4.67
CA GLU A 39 -4.22 8.27 -3.72
C GLU A 39 -5.37 7.51 -3.06
N GLN A 40 -6.46 8.20 -2.74
CA GLN A 40 -7.68 7.56 -2.21
C GLN A 40 -8.29 6.62 -3.24
N ALA A 41 -8.36 7.02 -4.52
CA ALA A 41 -8.85 6.16 -5.59
C ALA A 41 -7.95 4.92 -5.79
N THR A 42 -6.62 5.10 -5.66
CA THR A 42 -5.65 3.99 -5.66
C THR A 42 -5.88 3.02 -4.52
N LEU A 43 -5.96 3.54 -3.30
CA LEU A 43 -6.17 2.72 -2.13
C LEU A 43 -7.53 2.01 -2.20
N ALA A 44 -8.58 2.70 -2.67
CA ALA A 44 -9.91 2.13 -2.89
C ALA A 44 -9.85 0.94 -3.87
N TRP A 45 -9.14 1.09 -4.99
CA TRP A 45 -8.93 0.00 -5.94
C TRP A 45 -8.21 -1.20 -5.31
N ILE A 46 -7.13 -0.95 -4.56
CA ILE A 46 -6.37 -2.00 -3.88
C ILE A 46 -7.27 -2.74 -2.88
N VAL A 47 -7.94 -2.04 -1.97
CA VAL A 47 -8.75 -2.70 -0.92
C VAL A 47 -9.97 -3.41 -1.49
N GLN A 48 -10.58 -2.89 -2.57
CA GLN A 48 -11.72 -3.54 -3.24
C GLN A 48 -11.31 -4.77 -4.04
N SER A 49 -10.07 -4.83 -4.55
CA SER A 49 -9.53 -6.03 -5.23
C SER A 49 -9.44 -7.26 -4.31
N GLY A 50 -9.42 -7.03 -2.98
CA GLY A 50 -9.35 -8.09 -1.97
C GLY A 50 -7.97 -8.74 -1.83
N GLN A 51 -6.95 -8.22 -2.50
CA GLN A 51 -5.58 -8.75 -2.45
C GLN A 51 -4.67 -7.83 -1.64
N LYS A 52 -4.04 -8.38 -0.59
CA LYS A 52 -3.02 -7.67 0.19
C LYS A 52 -1.73 -7.47 -0.61
N ARG A 53 -1.37 -8.47 -1.43
CA ARG A 53 -0.23 -8.48 -2.34
C ARG A 53 -0.73 -8.43 -3.77
N PHE A 54 -0.18 -7.55 -4.58
CA PHE A 54 -0.62 -7.36 -5.94
C PHE A 54 0.56 -6.99 -6.85
N ARG A 55 0.45 -7.38 -8.11
CA ARG A 55 1.44 -7.08 -9.14
C ARG A 55 0.98 -5.85 -9.92
N THR A 56 1.85 -4.86 -10.08
CA THR A 56 1.54 -3.65 -10.83
C THR A 56 2.81 -2.93 -11.29
N ASP A 57 2.82 -2.43 -12.53
CA ASP A 57 3.89 -1.54 -13.03
C ASP A 57 3.59 -0.06 -12.71
N PHE A 58 2.51 0.17 -11.96
CA PHE A 58 1.90 1.47 -11.77
C PHE A 58 2.71 2.44 -10.91
N PHE A 59 3.23 2.00 -9.77
CA PHE A 59 3.84 2.90 -8.78
C PHE A 59 5.12 3.60 -9.28
N PHE A 60 5.63 3.21 -10.45
CA PHE A 60 6.70 3.91 -11.14
C PHE A 60 6.29 5.29 -11.71
N ASN A 61 4.99 5.52 -11.97
CA ASN A 61 4.52 6.68 -12.75
C ASN A 61 3.66 7.70 -11.97
N LEU A 62 3.31 7.46 -10.70
CA LEU A 62 2.40 8.35 -9.97
C LEU A 62 3.15 9.32 -9.03
N GLU A 63 2.94 10.63 -9.20
CA GLU A 63 3.39 11.74 -8.33
C GLU A 63 2.67 11.80 -6.96
N GLY A 64 2.23 10.66 -6.43
CA GLY A 64 1.47 10.53 -5.17
C GLY A 64 1.60 9.11 -4.65
N ASN A 65 2.85 8.71 -4.41
CA ASN A 65 3.22 7.32 -4.28
C ASN A 65 2.77 6.79 -2.91
N LEU A 66 1.77 5.89 -2.88
CA LEU A 66 1.36 5.18 -1.65
C LEU A 66 2.56 4.51 -0.96
N ILE A 67 3.65 4.24 -1.69
CA ILE A 67 4.93 3.78 -1.15
C ILE A 67 5.62 4.89 -0.35
N ALA A 68 5.71 6.11 -0.88
CA ALA A 68 6.30 7.25 -0.17
C ALA A 68 5.52 7.59 1.11
N LYS A 69 4.20 7.39 1.10
CA LYS A 69 3.33 7.52 2.28
C LYS A 69 3.33 6.29 3.20
N ARG A 70 4.16 5.28 2.91
CA ARG A 70 4.25 4.03 3.68
C ARG A 70 2.89 3.37 3.89
N ILE A 71 2.04 3.37 2.87
CA ILE A 71 0.77 2.63 2.86
C ILE A 71 0.96 1.28 2.16
N VAL A 72 1.87 1.26 1.18
CA VAL A 72 2.27 0.08 0.43
C VAL A 72 3.79 -0.10 0.53
N LEU A 73 4.25 -1.33 0.66
CA LEU A 73 5.64 -1.72 0.61
C LEU A 73 5.94 -2.35 -0.75
N GLY A 74 7.09 -1.98 -1.30
CA GLY A 74 7.67 -2.71 -2.42
C GLY A 74 8.56 -1.83 -3.30
N PRO A 75 9.13 -2.42 -4.36
CA PRO A 75 8.95 -3.82 -4.75
C PRO A 75 9.46 -4.83 -3.70
N ILE A 76 8.79 -5.97 -3.56
CA ILE A 76 9.16 -7.03 -2.59
C ILE A 76 9.76 -8.23 -3.33
N GLY A 77 10.85 -8.79 -2.79
CA GLY A 77 11.53 -9.94 -3.37
C GLY A 77 12.48 -9.54 -4.51
N HIS A 78 12.64 -10.43 -5.50
CA HIS A 78 13.46 -10.21 -6.70
C HIS A 78 12.65 -9.70 -7.90
N THR A 79 11.42 -9.23 -7.66
CA THR A 79 10.50 -8.74 -8.68
C THR A 79 10.42 -7.23 -8.63
N ASN A 80 10.29 -6.55 -9.77
CA ASN A 80 10.20 -5.09 -9.82
C ASN A 80 8.77 -4.54 -9.66
N ASP A 81 7.78 -5.43 -9.61
CA ASP A 81 6.36 -5.10 -9.82
C ASP A 81 5.44 -5.69 -8.76
N VAL A 82 5.95 -6.36 -7.72
CA VAL A 82 5.12 -6.91 -6.64
C VAL A 82 5.16 -5.99 -5.43
N TYR A 83 3.97 -5.60 -4.98
CA TYR A 83 3.77 -4.70 -3.86
C TYR A 83 2.82 -5.32 -2.82
N GLU A 84 2.94 -4.89 -1.57
CA GLU A 84 2.12 -5.36 -0.44
C GLU A 84 1.60 -4.18 0.39
N VAL A 85 0.30 -4.18 0.71
CA VAL A 85 -0.27 -3.21 1.65
C VAL A 85 0.27 -3.46 3.06
N ILE A 86 0.63 -2.39 3.77
CA ILE A 86 1.10 -2.48 5.16
C ILE A 86 0.03 -3.11 6.05
N ASP A 87 0.47 -3.94 7.00
CA ASP A 87 -0.39 -4.73 7.89
C ASP A 87 -1.50 -3.91 8.53
N ALA A 88 -1.14 -2.80 9.20
CA ALA A 88 -2.13 -1.96 9.89
C ALA A 88 -3.19 -1.36 8.95
N VAL A 89 -2.81 -1.03 7.71
CA VAL A 89 -3.76 -0.54 6.69
C VAL A 89 -4.66 -1.68 6.22
N TRP A 90 -4.09 -2.88 6.04
CA TRP A 90 -4.85 -4.06 5.64
C TRP A 90 -5.82 -4.55 6.72
N ASP A 91 -5.47 -4.38 7.99
CA ASP A 91 -6.32 -4.74 9.12
C ASP A 91 -7.61 -3.90 9.15
N ILE A 92 -7.54 -2.64 8.72
CA ILE A 92 -8.70 -1.75 8.62
C ILE A 92 -9.33 -1.72 7.22
N ARG A 93 -8.97 -2.64 6.32
CA ARG A 93 -9.42 -2.65 4.91
C ARG A 93 -10.94 -2.55 4.75
N ASP A 94 -11.71 -3.19 5.64
CA ASP A 94 -13.17 -3.22 5.52
C ASP A 94 -13.79 -1.87 5.90
N GLN A 95 -13.15 -1.12 6.82
CA GLN A 95 -13.50 0.27 7.10
C GLN A 95 -13.14 1.17 5.91
N LEU A 96 -12.00 0.93 5.26
CA LEU A 96 -11.58 1.67 4.06
C LEU A 96 -12.51 1.39 2.88
N LYS A 97 -12.97 0.14 2.70
CA LYS A 97 -13.98 -0.21 1.69
C LYS A 97 -15.27 0.58 1.89
N GLU A 98 -15.78 0.67 3.12
CA GLU A 98 -17.00 1.44 3.38
C GLU A 98 -16.75 2.94 3.19
N ARG A 99 -15.63 3.47 3.69
CA ARG A 99 -15.23 4.88 3.50
C ARG A 99 -15.15 5.27 2.02
N TYR A 100 -14.63 4.38 1.18
CA TYR A 100 -14.42 4.62 -0.24
C TYR A 100 -15.49 4.00 -1.15
N LYS A 101 -16.61 3.54 -0.58
CA LYS A 101 -17.69 2.89 -1.32
C LYS A 101 -18.29 3.76 -2.42
N ALA A 102 -18.30 5.08 -2.20
CA ALA A 102 -18.80 6.05 -3.17
C ALA A 102 -17.82 6.32 -4.32
N ILE A 103 -16.56 5.89 -4.21
CA ILE A 103 -15.57 6.03 -5.27
C ILE A 103 -15.92 5.01 -6.36
N GLN A 104 -16.50 5.49 -7.45
CA GLN A 104 -16.71 4.67 -8.63
C GLN A 104 -15.35 4.33 -9.25
N LEU A 105 -14.90 3.10 -9.02
CA LEU A 105 -13.77 2.55 -9.72
C LEU A 105 -14.20 2.30 -11.17
N LYS A 106 -13.54 2.95 -12.12
CA LYS A 106 -13.67 2.55 -13.53
C LYS A 106 -13.07 1.13 -13.65
N ALA A 107 -13.56 0.35 -14.62
CA ALA A 107 -13.07 -1.01 -14.86
C ALA A 107 -11.55 -1.05 -15.11
N GLU A 108 -10.98 0.07 -15.56
CA GLU A 108 -9.55 0.33 -15.55
C GLU A 108 -9.14 1.11 -14.29
N PRO A 109 -7.99 0.79 -13.68
CA PRO A 109 -7.48 1.54 -12.55
C PRO A 109 -7.41 3.04 -12.90
N PRO A 110 -7.70 3.94 -11.94
CA PRO A 110 -7.98 5.36 -12.25
C PRO A 110 -6.82 6.15 -12.89
N TRP A 111 -5.66 5.54 -13.09
CA TRP A 111 -4.45 6.10 -13.70
C TRP A 111 -3.94 5.29 -14.91
N SER A 112 -4.77 4.40 -15.48
CA SER A 112 -4.44 3.68 -16.71
C SER A 112 -3.91 4.69 -17.77
N PRO A 113 -2.71 4.46 -18.36
CA PRO A 113 -2.18 5.33 -19.41
C PRO A 113 -3.05 5.32 -20.68
N TYR A 114 -4.07 4.43 -20.74
CA TYR A 114 -5.11 4.36 -21.76
C TYR A 114 -6.37 5.16 -21.40
N GLY A 115 -6.26 6.13 -20.49
CA GLY A 115 -7.34 7.05 -20.11
C GLY A 115 -7.82 7.97 -21.23
N GLN A 116 -8.38 7.43 -22.32
CA GLN A 116 -9.36 8.05 -23.23
C GLN A 116 -9.77 7.08 -24.36
N VAL A 117 -10.66 6.13 -24.07
CA VAL A 117 -11.67 5.73 -25.06
C VAL A 117 -13.06 5.65 -24.41
N GLY A 118 -13.44 6.75 -23.77
CA GLY A 118 -14.79 7.27 -23.95
C GLY A 118 -14.88 7.93 -25.32
N ARG A 119 -14.82 7.16 -26.41
CA ARG A 119 -15.31 7.63 -27.72
C ARG A 119 -16.70 7.03 -27.91
N TYR A 120 -17.69 7.91 -27.77
CA TYR A 120 -19.04 7.85 -28.33
C TYR A 120 -19.74 6.48 -28.30
N LEU A 121 -20.63 6.29 -27.34
CA LEU A 121 -21.90 5.63 -27.63
C LEU A 121 -22.93 6.75 -27.86
N PRO A 122 -23.32 7.05 -29.12
CA PRO A 122 -24.61 7.68 -29.33
C PRO A 122 -25.71 6.69 -28.94
N ARG A 123 -26.81 7.28 -28.45
CA ARG A 123 -27.99 6.66 -27.82
C ARG A 123 -28.49 5.38 -28.47
#